data_AF-A0AAU3LRC2-F1
#
_entry.id   AF-A0AAU3LRC2-F1
#
_cell.length_a   1.000
_cell.length_b   1.000
_cell.length_c   1.000
_cell.angle_alpha   90.00
_cell.angle_beta   90.00
_cell.angle_gamma   90.00
#
_symmetry.space_group_name_H-M   'P 1'
#
loop_
_entity.id
_entity.type
_entity.pdbx_description
1 polymer ?
#
loop_
_entity_poly.entity_id
_entity_poly.type
_entity_poly.pdbx_seq_one_letter_code
_entity_poly.pdbx_strand_id
1 'polypeptide(L)'
;MRAKPRTRRWAGALAGAMALMPAGCDGGLEAGGASEGKCAYVVKYEGRSYLDVRGRSTTDRKFTVGESLGTGLLPGCDESGGADGAEAPEKVTVYEVEGIAPAVAVAAGKTPAEAVLVAVQGADLAPLDAAS
;
A
#
# COMPACT_ATOMS: atom_id res chain seq x y z
N MET A 1 3.29 -61.35 -10.26
CA MET A 1 4.63 -61.97 -10.43
C MET A 1 5.65 -60.86 -10.67
N ARG A 2 6.87 -61.00 -10.14
CA ARG A 2 7.92 -59.97 -9.91
C ARG A 2 8.64 -59.48 -11.19
N ALA A 3 9.13 -58.23 -11.16
CA ALA A 3 10.49 -57.81 -11.57
C ALA A 3 10.72 -56.29 -11.29
N LYS A 4 11.17 -55.89 -10.10
CA LYS A 4 12.53 -55.44 -9.70
C LYS A 4 13.06 -54.15 -10.39
N PRO A 5 13.25 -53.03 -9.65
CA PRO A 5 13.86 -51.80 -10.18
C PRO A 5 15.38 -51.94 -10.33
N ARG A 6 15.92 -51.52 -11.48
CA ARG A 6 17.37 -51.47 -11.73
C ARG A 6 17.89 -50.08 -11.39
N THR A 7 18.47 -50.00 -10.20
CA THR A 7 19.25 -48.88 -9.69
C THR A 7 20.46 -48.64 -10.58
N ARG A 8 20.48 -47.52 -11.33
CA ARG A 8 21.69 -47.00 -11.97
C ARG A 8 22.36 -46.02 -11.00
N ARG A 9 23.33 -46.56 -10.27
CA ARG A 9 24.38 -45.80 -9.59
C ARG A 9 25.28 -45.18 -10.65
N TRP A 10 25.26 -43.85 -10.78
CA TRP A 10 26.31 -43.10 -11.47
C TRP A 10 26.85 -42.09 -10.47
N ALA A 11 27.92 -42.48 -9.78
CA ALA A 11 28.76 -41.61 -9.00
C ALA A 11 29.87 -41.10 -9.93
N GLY A 12 29.98 -39.79 -10.05
CA GLY A 12 31.05 -39.10 -10.77
C GLY A 12 31.06 -37.65 -10.33
N ALA A 13 31.92 -37.38 -9.35
CA ALA A 13 32.01 -36.12 -8.63
C ALA A 13 32.59 -34.97 -9.48
N LEU A 14 32.03 -33.77 -9.31
CA LEU A 14 32.72 -32.51 -9.55
C LEU A 14 32.54 -31.66 -8.29
N ALA A 15 33.66 -31.48 -7.59
CA ALA A 15 33.80 -30.62 -6.44
C ALA A 15 33.78 -29.15 -6.89
N GLY A 16 33.13 -28.28 -6.13
CA GLY A 16 33.26 -26.83 -6.32
C GLY A 16 32.30 -25.98 -5.49
N ALA A 17 32.85 -25.38 -4.44
CA ALA A 17 32.49 -24.10 -3.82
C ALA A 17 31.38 -24.03 -2.74
N MET A 18 31.70 -23.20 -1.76
CA MET A 18 31.10 -23.01 -0.43
C MET A 18 29.75 -22.28 -0.42
N ALA A 19 28.93 -22.69 0.54
CA ALA A 19 28.06 -21.92 1.44
C ALA A 19 27.75 -20.44 1.11
N LEU A 20 26.45 -20.11 1.11
CA LEU A 20 25.82 -19.10 1.98
C LEU A 20 24.30 -19.09 1.75
N MET A 21 23.54 -19.48 2.78
CA MET A 21 22.14 -19.05 2.91
C MET A 21 22.15 -17.55 3.26
N PRO A 22 21.18 -16.81 2.72
CA PRO A 22 20.35 -16.01 3.60
C PRO A 22 18.87 -16.39 3.45
N ALA A 23 18.22 -16.44 4.60
CA ALA A 23 16.78 -16.34 4.72
C ALA A 23 16.30 -14.98 4.20
N GLY A 24 15.04 -14.93 3.74
CA GLY A 24 14.28 -13.69 3.61
C GLY A 24 14.17 -13.17 2.18
N CYS A 25 13.15 -13.60 1.45
CA CYS A 25 12.48 -12.69 0.52
C CYS A 25 11.24 -12.18 1.27
N ASP A 26 11.50 -11.22 2.15
CA ASP A 26 10.50 -10.33 2.70
C ASP A 26 10.37 -9.16 1.72
N GLY A 27 9.13 -8.80 1.39
CA GLY A 27 8.80 -7.50 0.80
C GLY A 27 8.80 -7.43 -0.73
N GLY A 28 7.60 -7.46 -1.31
CA GLY A 28 7.38 -6.99 -2.68
C GLY A 28 6.12 -7.54 -3.31
N LEU A 29 4.96 -7.19 -2.76
CA LEU A 29 3.69 -7.35 -3.46
C LEU A 29 3.74 -6.48 -4.72
N GLU A 30 3.99 -7.09 -5.87
CA GLU A 30 3.75 -6.54 -7.20
C GLU A 30 2.25 -6.27 -7.33
N ALA A 31 1.82 -5.06 -6.95
CA ALA A 31 0.44 -4.61 -7.06
C ALA A 31 0.36 -3.43 -8.01
N GLY A 32 -0.08 -3.73 -9.23
CA GLY A 32 -0.96 -2.85 -10.03
C GLY A 32 -0.28 -1.71 -10.78
N GLY A 33 -0.31 -1.81 -12.10
CA GLY A 33 0.20 -0.84 -13.06
C GLY A 33 0.00 0.62 -12.69
N ALA A 34 1.12 1.33 -12.59
CA ALA A 34 1.18 2.78 -12.63
C ALA A 34 0.80 3.22 -14.05
N SER A 35 -0.46 3.57 -14.25
CA SER A 35 -0.87 4.34 -15.43
C SER A 35 -0.21 5.72 -15.38
N GLU A 36 0.41 6.08 -16.49
CA GLU A 36 1.14 7.30 -16.73
C GLU A 36 0.24 8.54 -16.56
N GLY A 37 0.63 9.44 -15.65
CA GLY A 37 0.13 10.83 -15.58
C GLY A 37 -0.72 11.17 -14.34
N LYS A 38 -0.19 12.12 -13.54
CA LYS A 38 -0.80 12.82 -12.40
C LYS A 38 -0.97 11.95 -11.16
N CYS A 39 -0.18 12.23 -10.12
CA CYS A 39 -0.16 11.44 -8.90
C CYS A 39 -1.55 11.17 -8.35
N ALA A 40 -1.84 9.91 -8.09
CA ALA A 40 -2.90 9.59 -7.16
C ALA A 40 -2.51 10.16 -5.79
N TYR A 41 -3.44 10.83 -5.12
CA TYR A 41 -3.26 11.23 -3.72
C TYR A 41 -3.21 9.96 -2.86
N VAL A 42 -1.99 9.53 -2.50
CA VAL A 42 -1.71 8.28 -1.78
C VAL A 42 -1.06 8.60 -0.44
N VAL A 43 -1.70 8.30 0.67
CA VAL A 43 -1.12 8.51 2.00
C VAL A 43 -0.53 7.20 2.50
N LYS A 44 0.75 7.22 2.89
CA LYS A 44 1.43 6.10 3.56
C LYS A 44 1.33 6.27 5.07
N TYR A 45 0.76 5.29 5.75
CA TYR A 45 0.64 5.29 7.21
C TYR A 45 0.66 3.86 7.73
N GLU A 46 1.45 3.59 8.78
CA GLU A 46 1.67 2.25 9.35
C GLU A 46 1.99 1.16 8.32
N GLY A 47 2.80 1.49 7.30
CA GLY A 47 3.16 0.55 6.23
C GLY A 47 2.05 0.27 5.21
N ARG A 48 0.88 0.90 5.33
CA ARG A 48 -0.24 0.78 4.40
C ARG A 48 -0.30 1.98 3.45
N SER A 49 -0.96 1.77 2.31
CA SER A 49 -1.22 2.83 1.33
C SER A 49 -2.71 3.10 1.29
N TYR A 50 -3.09 4.34 1.55
CA TYR A 50 -4.46 4.81 1.50
C TYR A 50 -4.62 5.69 0.27
N LEU A 51 -5.66 5.45 -0.52
CA LEU A 51 -5.94 6.15 -1.77
C LEU A 51 -7.12 7.10 -1.56
N ASP A 52 -7.09 8.27 -2.19
CA ASP A 52 -8.25 9.16 -2.24
C ASP A 52 -9.45 8.43 -2.84
N VAL A 53 -10.59 8.58 -2.17
CA VAL A 53 -11.84 7.87 -2.48
C VAL A 53 -12.85 8.75 -3.20
N ARG A 54 -12.56 10.06 -3.39
CA ARG A 54 -13.44 11.00 -4.09
C ARG A 54 -13.71 10.58 -5.54
N GLY A 55 -12.76 9.89 -6.19
CA GLY A 55 -12.97 9.30 -7.52
C GLY A 55 -13.77 7.98 -7.53
N ARG A 56 -14.10 7.40 -6.36
CA ARG A 56 -14.79 6.10 -6.24
C ARG A 56 -16.29 6.22 -5.94
N SER A 57 -16.80 7.43 -5.73
CA SER A 57 -18.23 7.69 -5.51
C SER A 57 -18.64 8.97 -6.22
N THR A 58 -19.83 8.98 -6.80
CA THR A 58 -20.42 10.17 -7.44
C THR A 58 -21.02 11.17 -6.45
N THR A 59 -21.01 10.83 -5.16
CA THR A 59 -21.52 11.66 -4.07
C THR A 59 -20.37 12.01 -3.14
N ASP A 60 -20.26 13.29 -2.78
CA ASP A 60 -19.37 13.74 -1.72
C ASP A 60 -19.78 13.06 -0.40
N ARG A 61 -19.08 11.98 -0.04
CA ARG A 61 -19.31 11.27 1.22
C ARG A 61 -19.02 12.21 2.37
N LYS A 62 -20.00 12.42 3.23
CA LYS A 62 -19.78 13.10 4.51
C LYS A 62 -19.12 12.12 5.46
N PHE A 63 -18.10 12.57 6.16
CA PHE A 63 -17.44 11.81 7.21
C PHE A 63 -17.10 12.74 8.37
N THR A 64 -17.05 12.18 9.56
CA THR A 64 -16.63 12.90 10.76
C THR A 64 -15.19 12.51 11.09
N VAL A 65 -14.34 13.53 11.29
CA VAL A 65 -12.95 13.34 11.72
C VAL A 65 -12.93 13.12 13.22
N GLY A 66 -12.34 12.01 13.64
CA GLY A 66 -12.13 11.65 15.04
C GLY A 66 -10.77 12.10 15.58
N GLU A 67 -10.17 11.31 16.47
CA GLU A 67 -8.89 11.64 17.12
C GLU A 67 -7.71 11.56 16.13
N SER A 68 -6.63 12.29 16.42
CA SER A 68 -5.36 12.18 15.69
C SER A 68 -4.64 10.88 16.04
N LEU A 69 -4.45 10.02 15.04
CA LEU A 69 -3.74 8.75 15.15
C LEU A 69 -2.22 8.87 15.00
N GLY A 70 -1.74 9.91 14.31
CA GLY A 70 -0.32 10.16 14.14
C GLY A 70 0.05 10.85 12.84
N THR A 71 1.28 10.60 12.37
CA THR A 71 1.82 11.23 11.15
C THR A 71 1.91 10.23 10.01
N GLY A 72 1.31 10.58 8.88
CA GLY A 72 1.45 9.89 7.60
C GLY A 72 2.39 10.63 6.66
N LEU A 73 2.70 9.98 5.53
CA LEU A 73 3.53 10.53 4.46
C LEU A 73 2.74 10.56 3.16
N LEU A 74 2.65 11.75 2.56
CA LEU A 74 2.19 11.94 1.20
C LEU A 74 3.46 11.93 0.31
N PRO A 75 3.65 10.95 -0.59
CA PRO A 75 4.78 10.96 -1.52
C PRO A 75 4.62 12.17 -2.42
N GLY A 76 5.72 12.90 -2.64
CA GLY A 76 5.69 14.05 -3.51
C GLY A 76 5.45 13.65 -4.96
N CYS A 77 4.92 14.59 -5.72
CA CYS A 77 4.56 14.41 -7.10
C CYS A 77 5.71 14.73 -8.04
N ASP A 78 6.15 13.74 -8.82
CA ASP A 78 6.99 14.02 -10.00
C ASP A 78 6.07 14.51 -11.13
N GLU A 79 5.85 15.82 -11.18
CA GLU A 79 5.11 16.46 -12.30
C GLU A 79 6.01 16.75 -13.50
N SER A 80 7.32 16.54 -13.36
CA SER A 80 8.33 16.91 -14.35
C SER A 80 9.17 15.69 -14.67
N GLY A 81 8.76 14.86 -15.64
CA GLY A 81 9.43 13.61 -16.05
C GLY A 81 10.89 13.77 -16.51
N GLY A 82 11.76 14.16 -15.60
CA GLY A 82 13.18 14.43 -15.73
C GLY A 82 13.90 13.94 -14.48
N ALA A 83 15.16 13.56 -14.64
CA ALA A 83 15.92 12.73 -13.69
C ALA A 83 16.19 13.33 -12.28
N ASP A 84 15.69 14.55 -11.99
CA ASP A 84 15.97 15.31 -10.77
C ASP A 84 14.70 15.82 -10.04
N GLY A 85 13.49 15.36 -10.41
CA GLY A 85 12.25 16.11 -10.17
C GLY A 85 11.24 15.60 -9.13
N ALA A 86 11.54 14.56 -8.34
CA ALA A 86 10.54 14.06 -7.38
C ALA A 86 10.37 15.06 -6.23
N GLU A 87 9.20 15.67 -6.10
CA GLU A 87 8.89 16.55 -4.97
C GLU A 87 9.11 15.80 -3.65
N ALA A 88 9.63 16.49 -2.63
CA ALA A 88 9.93 15.84 -1.35
C ALA A 88 8.63 15.31 -0.71
N PRO A 89 8.66 14.15 -0.03
CA PRO A 89 7.49 13.64 0.66
C PRO A 89 7.01 14.62 1.74
N GLU A 90 5.73 14.92 1.74
CA GLU A 90 5.08 15.81 2.69
C GLU A 90 4.55 15.00 3.90
N LYS A 91 4.75 15.52 5.11
CA LYS A 91 4.16 14.96 6.33
C LYS A 91 2.75 15.50 6.52
N VAL A 92 1.81 14.60 6.77
CA VAL A 92 0.40 14.92 7.06
C VAL A 92 -0.02 14.28 8.38
N THR A 93 -1.01 14.84 9.04
CA THR A 93 -1.64 14.20 10.19
C THR A 93 -2.68 13.20 9.70
N VAL A 94 -2.72 12.04 10.34
CA VAL A 94 -3.70 10.99 10.10
C VAL A 94 -4.65 10.96 11.28
N TYR A 95 -5.95 10.94 10.97
CA TYR A 95 -7.04 10.97 11.92
C TYR A 95 -7.97 9.78 11.74
N GLU A 96 -8.67 9.42 12.80
CA GLU A 96 -9.78 8.48 12.74
C GLU A 96 -10.93 9.03 11.89
N VAL A 97 -11.71 8.10 11.34
CA VAL A 97 -12.99 8.39 10.72
C VAL A 97 -14.05 7.69 11.57
N GLU A 98 -15.00 8.46 12.10
CA GLU A 98 -16.02 7.87 12.98
C GLU A 98 -16.79 6.76 12.26
N GLY A 99 -16.96 5.63 12.95
CA GLY A 99 -17.66 4.46 12.43
C GLY A 99 -16.87 3.60 11.43
N ILE A 100 -15.63 3.96 11.10
CA ILE A 100 -14.75 3.18 10.22
C ILE A 100 -13.45 2.82 10.94
N ALA A 101 -13.05 1.56 10.87
CA ALA A 101 -11.77 1.13 11.42
C ALA A 101 -10.59 1.79 10.66
N PRO A 102 -9.53 2.26 11.35
CA PRO A 102 -8.35 2.86 10.70
C PRO A 102 -7.67 1.94 9.69
N ALA A 103 -7.83 0.62 9.84
CA ALA A 103 -7.33 -0.36 8.87
C ALA A 103 -8.03 -0.33 7.51
N VAL A 104 -9.21 0.27 7.45
CA VAL A 104 -10.04 0.38 6.24
C VAL A 104 -9.91 1.78 5.65
N ALA A 105 -10.16 2.81 6.46
CA ALA A 105 -10.08 4.21 6.04
C ALA A 105 -9.60 5.10 7.18
N VAL A 106 -8.97 6.20 6.79
CA VAL A 106 -8.52 7.27 7.68
C VAL A 106 -8.77 8.62 7.01
N ALA A 107 -8.76 9.69 7.78
CA ALA A 107 -8.72 11.04 7.24
C ALA A 107 -7.27 11.55 7.31
N ALA A 108 -6.81 12.23 6.26
CA ALA A 108 -5.43 12.71 6.19
C ALA A 108 -5.38 14.18 5.77
N GLY A 109 -4.64 15.01 6.52
CA GLY A 109 -4.50 16.44 6.25
C GLY A 109 -3.62 17.15 7.27
N LYS A 110 -3.32 18.43 7.04
CA LYS A 110 -2.57 19.26 7.99
C LYS A 110 -3.41 19.60 9.22
N THR A 111 -4.69 19.79 9.01
CA THR A 111 -5.69 20.09 10.03
C THR A 111 -6.91 19.18 9.83
N PRO A 112 -7.74 18.95 10.87
CA PRO A 112 -8.94 18.13 10.72
C PRO A 112 -9.96 18.72 9.73
N ALA A 113 -10.01 20.05 9.58
CA ALA A 113 -10.92 20.73 8.65
C ALA A 113 -10.50 20.57 7.17
N GLU A 114 -9.21 20.37 6.92
CA GLU A 114 -8.63 20.16 5.59
C GLU A 114 -8.42 18.67 5.28
N ALA A 115 -8.80 17.79 6.19
CA ALA A 115 -8.54 16.37 6.05
C ALA A 115 -9.36 15.76 4.91
N VAL A 116 -8.74 14.86 4.17
CA VAL A 116 -9.35 14.12 3.07
C VAL A 116 -9.55 12.68 3.49
N LEU A 117 -10.73 12.12 3.20
CA LEU A 117 -10.98 10.70 3.38
C LEU A 117 -10.15 9.88 2.39
N VAL A 118 -9.29 9.02 2.93
CA VAL A 118 -8.47 8.08 2.17
C VAL A 118 -8.71 6.67 2.70
N ALA A 119 -8.70 5.67 1.81
CA ALA A 119 -8.95 4.29 2.22
C ALA A 119 -8.10 3.32 1.43
N VAL A 120 -7.91 2.12 1.97
CA VAL A 120 -7.18 1.06 1.25
C VAL A 120 -7.92 0.69 -0.04
N GLN A 121 -7.19 0.09 -0.97
CA GLN A 121 -7.79 -0.41 -2.20
C GLN A 121 -8.82 -1.50 -1.88
N GLY A 122 -10.01 -1.42 -2.48
CA GLY A 122 -11.11 -2.36 -2.21
C GLY A 122 -11.79 -2.22 -0.86
N ALA A 123 -11.51 -1.15 -0.10
CA ALA A 123 -12.18 -0.87 1.17
C ALA A 123 -13.71 -0.76 1.00
N ASP A 124 -14.45 -1.42 1.88
CA ASP A 124 -15.88 -1.21 2.04
C ASP A 124 -16.13 0.06 2.85
N LEU A 125 -16.83 1.02 2.25
CA LEU A 125 -17.14 2.33 2.85
C LEU A 125 -18.65 2.53 3.00
N ALA A 126 -19.44 1.45 2.86
CA ALA A 126 -20.88 1.46 3.05
C ALA A 126 -21.35 2.13 4.36
N PRO A 127 -20.62 2.05 5.50
CA PRO A 127 -21.06 2.74 6.72
C PRO A 127 -21.11 4.27 6.59
N LEU A 128 -20.32 4.87 5.68
CA LEU A 128 -20.36 6.31 5.40
C LEU A 128 -21.50 6.69 4.47
N ASP A 129 -21.88 5.79 3.56
CA ASP A 129 -23.02 5.99 2.64
C ASP A 129 -24.37 5.93 3.38
N ALA A 130 -24.45 5.15 4.46
CA ALA A 130 -25.66 5.04 5.29
C ALA A 130 -25.88 6.24 6.22
N ALA A 131 -24.88 7.10 6.40
CA ALA A 131 -24.93 8.28 7.27
C ALA A 131 -25.24 9.59 6.52
N SER A 132 -25.47 9.53 5.19
CA SER A 132 -25.74 10.68 4.31
C SER A 132 -27.24 10.95 4.10
#